data_AF-A0A7G6A9M2-F1
#
_entry.id   AF-A0A7G6A9M2-F1
#
_cell.length_a   1.000
_cell.length_b   1.000
_cell.length_c   1.000
_cell.angle_alpha   90.00
_cell.angle_beta   90.00
_cell.angle_gamma   90.00
#
_symmetry.space_group_name_H-M   'P 1'
#
loop_
_entity.id
_entity.type
_entity.pdbx_description
1 polymer ?
#
loop_
_entity_poly.entity_id
_entity_poly.type
_entity_poly.pdbx_seq_one_letter_code
_entity_poly.pdbx_strand_id
1 'polypeptide(L)'
;MPTSSPADGAAWASMASPDQGQYDIPLKSVKEDGANVDLVLGFGTLAMTWEGDHFKGTWKQGGAEFPLTLRQVAEFPRKARPQTPQAPFPYRDETPAIPGGDGVMLGATLSLPAKAKRPPAVVLVHGSGPSTRDADIAEHQHFRVLADYLARHGIAVLRYDKRGNGRSSGDFNTLTRDKLADDAHAAVRALRARGQFSKVGLIGLSEGSSLSATVAARAPREVGFVVSMAGVGLPGLQNMLLQDRIESRDAGATPEEAERASSPMPPATTASSSTKPMPMRAWRS
;
A
#
# COMPACT_ATOMS: atom_id res chain seq x y z
N MET A 1 8.15 -14.30 -20.46
CA MET A 1 7.46 -15.01 -19.37
C MET A 1 8.48 -15.84 -18.60
N PRO A 2 9.03 -15.39 -17.45
CA PRO A 2 9.66 -16.31 -16.51
C PRO A 2 8.58 -16.85 -15.58
N THR A 3 8.29 -18.14 -15.71
CA THR A 3 7.20 -18.85 -15.03
C THR A 3 7.74 -19.70 -13.89
N SER A 4 7.42 -19.38 -12.64
CA SER A 4 7.41 -20.39 -11.56
C SER A 4 5.97 -20.73 -11.19
N SER A 5 5.53 -21.94 -11.53
CA SER A 5 4.17 -22.41 -11.26
C SER A 5 3.86 -22.56 -9.78
N PRO A 6 2.60 -22.33 -9.34
CA PRO A 6 2.12 -22.75 -8.03
C PRO A 6 2.27 -24.28 -7.88
N ALA A 7 2.55 -24.71 -6.66
CA ALA A 7 2.86 -26.10 -6.33
C ALA A 7 1.67 -27.08 -6.49
N ASP A 8 0.45 -26.56 -6.73
CA ASP A 8 -0.80 -27.33 -6.81
C ASP A 8 -1.21 -27.73 -8.23
N GLY A 9 -0.44 -27.34 -9.25
CA GLY A 9 -0.69 -27.72 -10.65
C GLY A 9 -1.88 -26.99 -11.29
N ALA A 10 -2.46 -25.98 -10.64
CA ALA A 10 -3.48 -25.14 -11.25
C ALA A 10 -2.89 -24.35 -12.43
N ALA A 11 -3.67 -24.17 -13.49
CA ALA A 11 -3.33 -23.26 -14.58
C ALA A 11 -3.18 -21.85 -13.97
N TRP A 12 -1.96 -21.35 -13.97
CA TRP A 12 -1.62 -20.08 -13.39
C TRP A 12 -1.18 -19.13 -14.49
N ALA A 13 -1.67 -17.90 -14.41
CA ALA A 13 -1.29 -16.84 -15.31
C ALA A 13 -1.16 -15.56 -14.48
N SER A 14 -0.23 -14.71 -14.87
CA SER A 14 0.00 -13.43 -14.23
C SER A 14 0.05 -12.31 -15.25
N MET A 15 -0.22 -11.11 -14.79
CA MET A 15 -0.10 -9.88 -15.57
C MET A 15 1.01 -9.01 -14.99
N ALA A 16 1.66 -8.23 -15.84
CA ALA A 16 2.53 -7.15 -15.41
C ALA A 16 1.92 -5.79 -15.77
N SER A 17 2.04 -4.83 -14.87
CA SER A 17 1.82 -3.40 -15.12
C SER A 17 3.16 -2.67 -14.89
N PRO A 18 3.99 -2.51 -15.93
CA PRO A 18 5.28 -1.82 -15.81
C PRO A 18 5.14 -0.36 -15.33
N ASP A 19 4.05 0.32 -15.71
CA ASP A 19 3.78 1.69 -15.28
C ASP A 19 3.60 1.80 -13.77
N GLN A 20 2.96 0.79 -13.17
CA GLN A 20 2.78 0.65 -11.72
C GLN A 20 3.91 -0.13 -11.05
N GLY A 21 4.92 -0.56 -11.80
CA GLY A 21 6.04 -1.39 -11.34
C GLY A 21 5.59 -2.68 -10.64
N GLN A 22 4.42 -3.21 -11.00
CA GLN A 22 3.92 -4.49 -10.51
C GLN A 22 4.14 -5.55 -11.58
N TYR A 23 4.84 -6.60 -11.19
CA TYR A 23 5.11 -7.76 -12.03
C TYR A 23 4.56 -8.96 -11.27
N ASP A 24 3.94 -9.91 -11.97
CA ASP A 24 3.32 -11.11 -11.39
C ASP A 24 2.00 -10.89 -10.64
N ILE A 25 1.15 -9.98 -11.14
CA ILE A 25 -0.21 -9.80 -10.62
C ILE A 25 -1.03 -11.07 -10.92
N PRO A 26 -1.51 -11.80 -9.90
CA PRO A 26 -2.20 -13.07 -10.11
C PRO A 26 -3.56 -12.86 -10.77
N LEU A 27 -3.84 -13.66 -11.80
CA LEU A 27 -5.16 -13.73 -12.41
C LEU A 27 -6.06 -14.68 -11.60
N LYS A 28 -7.33 -14.31 -11.44
CA LYS A 28 -8.39 -15.19 -10.91
C LYS A 28 -8.86 -16.18 -11.98
N SER A 29 -8.95 -15.74 -13.22
CA SER A 29 -9.30 -16.60 -14.36
C SER A 29 -8.82 -16.01 -15.68
N VAL A 30 -8.68 -16.91 -16.66
CA VAL A 30 -8.38 -16.63 -18.06
C VAL A 30 -9.43 -17.37 -18.89
N LYS A 31 -10.05 -16.69 -19.86
CA LYS A 31 -10.95 -17.31 -20.84
C LYS A 31 -10.48 -16.93 -22.23
N GLU A 32 -10.29 -17.93 -23.07
CA GLU A 32 -9.86 -17.76 -24.47
C GLU A 32 -10.97 -18.23 -25.40
N ASP A 33 -11.27 -17.44 -26.44
CA ASP A 33 -12.24 -17.76 -27.49
C ASP A 33 -11.74 -17.24 -28.84
N GLY A 34 -11.04 -18.11 -29.58
CA GLY A 34 -10.40 -17.76 -30.84
C GLY A 34 -9.35 -16.68 -30.66
N ALA A 35 -9.58 -15.50 -31.25
CA ALA A 35 -8.70 -14.34 -31.09
C ALA A 35 -8.97 -13.54 -29.81
N ASN A 36 -10.05 -13.83 -29.08
CA ASN A 36 -10.44 -13.07 -27.90
C ASN A 36 -9.91 -13.70 -26.62
N VAL A 37 -9.48 -12.87 -25.68
CA VAL A 37 -8.98 -13.27 -24.37
C VAL A 37 -9.59 -12.35 -23.31
N ASP A 38 -10.23 -12.95 -22.31
CA ASP A 38 -10.76 -12.25 -21.14
C ASP A 38 -9.96 -12.66 -19.89
N LEU A 39 -9.42 -11.67 -19.18
CA LEU A 39 -8.67 -11.85 -17.94
C LEU A 39 -9.44 -11.24 -16.78
N VAL A 40 -9.52 -11.96 -15.66
CA VAL A 40 -10.14 -11.47 -14.41
C VAL A 40 -9.08 -11.40 -13.33
N LEU A 41 -8.97 -10.25 -12.67
CA LEU A 41 -8.04 -9.99 -11.57
C LEU A 41 -8.82 -9.76 -10.26
N GLY A 42 -8.10 -9.66 -9.14
CA GLY A 42 -8.68 -9.33 -7.84
C GLY A 42 -9.50 -8.03 -7.84
N PHE A 43 -9.13 -7.08 -8.70
CA PHE A 43 -9.56 -5.69 -8.65
C PHE A 43 -10.00 -5.10 -10.01
N GLY A 44 -10.01 -5.91 -11.08
CA GLY A 44 -10.34 -5.43 -12.43
C GLY A 44 -10.46 -6.55 -13.45
N THR A 45 -10.85 -6.20 -14.66
CA THR A 45 -10.97 -7.13 -15.80
C THR A 45 -10.33 -6.55 -17.05
N LEU A 46 -9.86 -7.42 -17.94
CA LEU A 46 -9.28 -7.04 -19.23
C LEU A 46 -9.87 -7.92 -20.32
N ALA A 47 -10.62 -7.32 -21.24
CA ALA A 47 -11.08 -8.00 -22.46
C ALA A 47 -10.19 -7.55 -23.62
N MET A 48 -9.64 -8.47 -24.39
CA MET A 48 -8.73 -8.16 -25.51
C MET A 48 -8.94 -9.07 -26.71
N THR A 49 -8.55 -8.58 -27.88
CA THR A 49 -8.57 -9.32 -29.16
C THR A 49 -7.18 -9.28 -29.78
N TRP A 50 -6.68 -10.42 -30.25
CA TRP A 50 -5.44 -10.55 -30.99
C TRP A 50 -5.60 -9.99 -32.41
N GLU A 51 -4.78 -9.00 -32.78
CA GLU A 51 -4.79 -8.37 -34.11
C GLU A 51 -3.63 -8.85 -35.02
N GLY A 52 -2.86 -9.87 -34.59
CA GLY A 52 -1.79 -10.49 -35.38
C GLY A 52 -0.38 -10.23 -34.85
N ASP A 53 -0.09 -9.02 -34.38
CA ASP A 53 1.19 -8.62 -33.76
C ASP A 53 1.04 -8.07 -32.32
N HIS A 54 -0.19 -7.75 -31.91
CA HIS A 54 -0.51 -7.23 -30.59
C HIS A 54 -1.93 -7.61 -30.16
N PHE A 55 -2.20 -7.49 -28.86
CA PHE A 55 -3.55 -7.50 -28.33
C PHE A 55 -4.06 -6.08 -28.18
N LYS A 56 -5.30 -5.85 -28.61
CA LYS A 56 -6.03 -4.60 -28.37
C LYS A 56 -7.20 -4.91 -27.44
N GLY A 57 -7.38 -4.12 -26.39
CA GLY A 57 -8.39 -4.42 -25.39
C GLY A 57 -8.83 -3.24 -24.55
N THR A 58 -9.71 -3.55 -23.60
CA THR A 58 -10.29 -2.59 -22.67
C THR A 58 -10.10 -3.10 -21.24
N TRP A 59 -9.36 -2.34 -20.45
CA TRP A 59 -9.21 -2.52 -19.01
C TRP A 59 -10.39 -1.90 -18.27
N LYS A 60 -10.98 -2.61 -17.31
CA LYS A 60 -12.04 -2.09 -16.44
C LYS A 60 -11.65 -2.21 -14.98
N GLN A 61 -11.72 -1.10 -14.25
CA GLN A 61 -11.42 -1.05 -12.82
C GLN A 61 -12.20 0.09 -12.16
N GLY A 62 -12.83 -0.18 -11.01
CA GLY A 62 -13.52 0.85 -10.23
C GLY A 62 -14.66 1.58 -10.98
N GLY A 63 -15.26 0.95 -12.00
CA GLY A 63 -16.28 1.57 -12.85
C GLY A 63 -15.73 2.40 -14.02
N ALA A 64 -14.42 2.61 -14.10
CA ALA A 64 -13.76 3.26 -15.24
C ALA A 64 -13.28 2.23 -16.28
N GLU A 65 -13.22 2.65 -17.54
CA GLU A 65 -12.74 1.84 -18.67
C GLU A 65 -11.59 2.56 -19.41
N PHE A 66 -10.53 1.81 -19.72
CA PHE A 66 -9.34 2.35 -20.37
C PHE A 66 -8.92 1.46 -21.56
N PRO A 67 -8.72 2.02 -22.76
CA PRO A 67 -8.18 1.25 -23.87
C PRO A 67 -6.72 0.87 -23.58
N LEU A 68 -6.35 -0.36 -23.90
CA LEU A 68 -4.99 -0.88 -23.78
C LEU A 68 -4.53 -1.54 -25.07
N THR A 69 -3.22 -1.46 -25.31
CA THR A 69 -2.53 -2.21 -26.36
C THR A 69 -1.37 -2.96 -25.71
N LEU A 70 -1.41 -4.29 -25.79
CA LEU A 70 -0.37 -5.15 -25.25
C LEU A 70 0.46 -5.73 -26.38
N ARG A 71 1.76 -5.46 -26.35
CA ARG A 71 2.74 -6.02 -27.29
C ARG A 71 3.62 -7.02 -26.55
N GLN A 72 3.99 -8.08 -27.24
CA GLN A 72 4.99 -8.99 -26.72
C GLN A 72 6.35 -8.29 -26.69
N VAL A 73 7.04 -8.38 -25.56
CA VAL A 73 8.39 -7.85 -25.37
C VAL A 73 9.30 -8.95 -24.85
N ALA A 74 10.59 -8.89 -25.19
CA ALA A 74 11.58 -9.83 -24.68
C ALA A 74 11.75 -9.69 -23.15
N GLU A 75 11.73 -8.44 -22.66
CA GLU A 75 11.78 -8.09 -21.25
C GLU A 75 10.86 -6.89 -20.99
N PHE A 76 10.28 -6.82 -19.80
CA PHE A 76 9.49 -5.64 -19.41
C PHE A 76 10.42 -4.46 -19.15
N PRO A 77 10.12 -3.26 -19.71
CA PRO A 77 10.91 -2.07 -19.42
C PRO A 77 10.79 -1.73 -17.93
N ARG A 78 11.90 -1.84 -17.20
CA ARG A 78 11.97 -1.44 -15.79
C ARG A 78 12.39 0.00 -15.66
N LYS A 79 11.79 0.71 -14.71
CA LYS A 79 12.17 2.10 -14.43
C LYS A 79 13.57 2.12 -13.83
N ALA A 80 14.45 2.97 -14.36
CA ALA A 80 15.75 3.19 -13.73
C ALA A 80 15.54 3.78 -12.32
N ARG A 81 16.12 3.12 -11.31
CA ARG A 81 16.08 3.56 -9.91
C ARG A 81 17.49 3.86 -9.40
N PRO A 82 18.20 4.86 -9.97
CA PRO A 82 19.57 5.19 -9.56
C PRO A 82 19.66 5.63 -8.09
N GLN A 83 18.55 6.10 -7.50
CA GLN A 83 18.48 6.44 -6.09
C GLN A 83 18.51 5.22 -5.17
N THR A 84 18.23 4.00 -5.67
CA THR A 84 18.29 2.78 -4.85
C THR A 84 19.74 2.51 -4.44
N PRO A 85 20.04 2.51 -3.13
CA PRO A 85 21.42 2.40 -2.64
C PRO A 85 22.08 1.08 -3.04
N GLN A 86 23.34 1.16 -3.47
CA GLN A 86 24.17 0.00 -3.78
C GLN A 86 25.37 -0.10 -2.83
N ALA A 87 25.80 -1.33 -2.56
CA ALA A 87 26.98 -1.62 -1.76
C ALA A 87 28.28 -1.19 -2.49
N PRO A 88 29.38 -0.94 -1.77
CA PRO A 88 29.54 -1.02 -0.32
C PRO A 88 28.89 0.16 0.41
N PHE A 89 28.25 -0.12 1.55
CA PHE A 89 27.63 0.90 2.40
C PHE A 89 28.64 1.43 3.43
N PRO A 90 28.66 2.74 3.73
CA PRO A 90 29.49 3.33 4.78
C PRO A 90 28.90 3.15 6.19
N TYR A 91 27.91 2.27 6.33
CA TYR A 91 27.20 1.92 7.55
C TYR A 91 26.97 0.40 7.58
N ARG A 92 26.58 -0.14 8.73
CA ARG A 92 26.33 -1.57 8.91
C ARG A 92 24.83 -1.84 8.97
N ASP A 93 24.35 -2.84 8.23
CA ASP A 93 23.00 -3.36 8.39
C ASP A 93 23.01 -4.58 9.35
N GLU A 94 22.05 -4.62 10.27
CA GLU A 94 21.71 -5.79 11.09
C GLU A 94 20.27 -6.22 10.78
N THR A 95 19.95 -7.51 10.88
CA THR A 95 18.59 -8.02 10.59
C THR A 95 17.92 -8.64 11.81
N PRO A 96 17.48 -7.82 12.80
CA PRO A 96 16.82 -8.35 13.98
C PRO A 96 15.42 -8.88 13.65
N ALA A 97 14.99 -9.90 14.40
CA ALA A 97 13.59 -10.26 14.53
C ALA A 97 13.01 -9.57 15.77
N ILE A 98 11.87 -8.90 15.63
CA ILE A 98 11.27 -8.09 16.70
C ILE A 98 9.96 -8.75 17.13
N PRO A 99 9.81 -9.11 18.42
CA PRO A 99 8.51 -9.52 18.94
C PRO A 99 7.53 -8.33 18.85
N GLY A 100 6.51 -8.45 18.01
CA GLY A 100 5.46 -7.44 17.83
C GLY A 100 4.29 -7.63 18.79
N GLY A 101 3.15 -7.00 18.47
CA GLY A 101 1.91 -7.17 19.23
C GLY A 101 1.27 -8.55 18.98
N ASP A 102 0.70 -9.15 20.04
CA ASP A 102 -0.06 -10.41 19.99
C ASP A 102 0.72 -11.62 19.45
N GLY A 103 2.02 -11.71 19.74
CA GLY A 103 2.85 -12.87 19.40
C GLY A 103 3.37 -12.91 17.96
N VAL A 104 3.17 -11.86 17.18
CA VAL A 104 3.80 -11.74 15.85
C VAL A 104 5.30 -11.54 15.97
N MET A 105 6.04 -12.03 14.98
CA MET A 105 7.47 -11.72 14.81
C MET A 105 7.63 -10.84 13.59
N LEU A 106 8.15 -9.63 13.78
CA LEU A 106 8.42 -8.68 12.72
C LEU A 106 9.85 -8.84 12.22
N GLY A 107 10.01 -9.12 10.92
CA GLY A 107 11.33 -9.15 10.30
C GLY A 107 11.82 -7.73 10.05
N ALA A 108 13.03 -7.38 10.49
CA ALA A 108 13.53 -6.01 10.38
C ALA A 108 14.96 -5.91 9.84
N THR A 109 15.31 -4.69 9.45
CA THR A 109 16.67 -4.26 9.12
C THR A 109 16.97 -2.97 9.89
N LEU A 110 18.06 -2.98 10.65
CA LEU A 110 18.58 -1.85 11.39
C LEU A 110 19.88 -1.37 10.73
N SER A 111 19.83 -0.19 10.11
CA SER A 111 21.00 0.47 9.53
C SER A 111 21.69 1.31 10.60
N LEU A 112 22.94 0.99 10.92
CA LEU A 112 23.75 1.60 11.98
C LEU A 112 24.90 2.42 11.40
N PRO A 113 24.96 3.74 11.69
CA PRO A 113 26.04 4.60 11.22
C PRO A 113 27.39 4.16 11.79
N ALA A 114 28.45 4.15 10.97
CA ALA A 114 29.75 3.60 11.35
C ALA A 114 30.49 4.37 12.46
N LYS A 115 30.29 5.69 12.58
CA LYS A 115 31.14 6.58 13.41
C LYS A 115 30.43 7.20 14.62
N ALA A 116 29.20 6.82 14.93
CA ALA A 116 28.44 7.42 16.02
C ALA A 116 28.46 6.54 17.29
N LYS A 117 28.95 7.08 18.41
CA LYS A 117 28.97 6.37 19.71
C LYS A 117 27.56 6.09 20.26
N ARG A 118 26.66 7.08 20.14
CA ARG A 118 25.24 6.98 20.55
C ARG A 118 24.34 7.72 19.55
N PRO A 119 24.17 7.20 18.32
CA PRO A 119 23.38 7.89 17.31
C PRO A 119 21.92 8.08 17.78
N PRO A 120 21.23 9.14 17.36
CA PRO A 120 19.77 9.13 17.38
C PRO A 120 19.28 8.01 16.46
N ALA A 121 18.11 7.46 16.74
CA ALA A 121 17.50 6.41 15.95
C ALA A 121 16.07 6.75 15.57
N VAL A 122 15.64 6.28 14.40
CA VAL A 122 14.27 6.41 13.93
C VAL A 122 13.72 5.06 13.48
N VAL A 123 12.43 4.85 13.70
CA VAL A 123 11.67 3.75 13.08
C VAL A 123 10.87 4.33 11.91
N LEU A 124 10.99 3.72 10.72
CA LEU A 124 10.13 4.07 9.58
C LEU A 124 8.82 3.28 9.66
N VAL A 125 7.69 3.99 9.62
CA VAL A 125 6.34 3.40 9.74
C VAL A 125 5.59 3.56 8.42
N HIS A 126 5.23 2.44 7.81
CA HIS A 126 4.58 2.34 6.49
C HIS A 126 3.25 3.11 6.40
N GLY A 127 2.88 3.48 5.17
CA GLY A 127 1.52 3.93 4.82
C GLY A 127 0.51 2.79 4.78
N SER A 128 -0.62 2.99 4.11
CA SER A 128 -1.66 1.97 3.93
C SER A 128 -1.20 0.83 3.01
N GLY A 129 -1.88 -0.33 3.09
CA GLY A 129 -1.63 -1.47 2.21
C GLY A 129 -0.49 -2.40 2.65
N PRO A 130 -0.30 -3.54 1.96
CA PRO A 130 0.80 -4.47 2.20
C PRO A 130 2.14 -3.79 1.89
N SER A 131 3.18 -4.03 2.71
CA SER A 131 4.50 -3.43 2.49
C SER A 131 5.62 -4.25 3.14
N THR A 132 6.72 -4.41 2.43
CA THR A 132 8.01 -4.84 2.99
C THR A 132 8.70 -3.67 3.70
N ARG A 133 9.81 -3.94 4.41
CA ARG A 133 10.64 -2.92 5.07
C ARG A 133 11.18 -1.84 4.13
N ASP A 134 11.27 -2.13 2.82
CA ASP A 134 11.80 -1.21 1.81
C ASP A 134 10.70 -0.32 1.20
N ALA A 135 9.42 -0.64 1.48
CA ALA A 135 8.23 0.06 1.05
C ALA A 135 8.21 0.28 -0.48
N ASP A 136 8.31 -0.77 -1.26
CA ASP A 136 8.32 -0.67 -2.72
C ASP A 136 7.00 -0.08 -3.25
N ILE A 137 7.07 1.04 -3.98
CA ILE A 137 5.95 1.57 -4.79
C ILE A 137 6.48 1.79 -6.19
N ALA A 138 5.90 1.09 -7.17
CA ALA A 138 6.35 1.10 -8.56
C ALA A 138 7.87 0.91 -8.71
N GLU A 139 8.42 -0.15 -8.09
CA GLU A 139 9.87 -0.44 -8.03
C GLU A 139 10.71 0.59 -7.24
N HIS A 140 10.10 1.62 -6.65
CA HIS A 140 10.83 2.57 -5.81
C HIS A 140 10.82 2.15 -4.34
N GLN A 141 11.97 1.70 -3.86
CA GLN A 141 12.24 1.36 -2.46
C GLN A 141 12.46 2.60 -1.58
N HIS A 142 11.43 3.44 -1.43
CA HIS A 142 11.59 4.77 -0.84
C HIS A 142 12.04 4.74 0.64
N PHE A 143 11.68 3.70 1.41
CA PHE A 143 12.23 3.53 2.76
C PHE A 143 13.70 3.12 2.75
N ARG A 144 14.18 2.39 1.72
CA ARG A 144 15.61 2.07 1.57
C ARG A 144 16.45 3.30 1.25
N VAL A 145 15.96 4.13 0.33
CA VAL A 145 16.61 5.39 -0.02
C VAL A 145 16.72 6.30 1.21
N LEU A 146 15.62 6.46 1.96
CA LEU A 146 15.61 7.27 3.17
C LEU A 146 16.55 6.71 4.25
N ALA A 147 16.57 5.40 4.45
CA ALA A 147 17.46 4.77 5.43
C ALA A 147 18.94 4.93 5.10
N ASP A 148 19.33 4.74 3.83
CA ASP A 148 20.71 4.97 3.39
C ASP A 148 21.14 6.42 3.63
N TYR A 149 20.30 7.38 3.23
CA TYR A 149 20.58 8.80 3.44
C TYR A 149 20.78 9.11 4.93
N LEU A 150 19.84 8.73 5.79
CA LEU A 150 19.91 9.00 7.23
C LEU A 150 21.10 8.28 7.90
N ALA A 151 21.38 7.02 7.52
CA ALA A 151 22.51 6.27 8.06
C ALA A 151 23.87 6.87 7.68
N ARG A 152 24.01 7.38 6.44
CA ARG A 152 25.20 8.16 6.02
C ARG A 152 25.39 9.43 6.85
N HIS A 153 24.30 10.00 7.36
CA HIS A 153 24.28 11.23 8.15
C HIS A 153 24.22 10.97 9.67
N GLY A 154 24.60 9.78 10.12
CA GLY A 154 24.80 9.51 11.56
C GLY A 154 23.53 9.16 12.34
N ILE A 155 22.43 8.85 11.65
CA ILE A 155 21.15 8.45 12.26
C ILE A 155 20.93 6.95 12.05
N ALA A 156 20.67 6.21 13.12
CA ALA A 156 20.30 4.80 13.01
C ALA A 156 18.86 4.67 12.51
N VAL A 157 18.59 3.74 11.60
CA VAL A 157 17.26 3.58 11.00
C VAL A 157 16.79 2.15 11.11
N LEU A 158 15.66 1.93 11.78
CA LEU A 158 14.98 0.66 11.83
C LEU A 158 13.83 0.65 10.83
N ARG A 159 13.82 -0.37 9.98
CA ARG A 159 12.74 -0.66 9.04
C ARG A 159 12.31 -2.10 9.26
N TYR A 160 11.01 -2.35 9.27
CA TYR A 160 10.45 -3.67 9.53
C TYR A 160 9.49 -4.04 8.41
N ASP A 161 9.25 -5.31 8.14
CA ASP A 161 8.16 -5.66 7.23
C ASP A 161 6.85 -5.52 7.99
N LYS A 162 5.83 -4.99 7.34
CA LYS A 162 4.50 -4.97 7.94
C LYS A 162 4.05 -6.40 8.22
N ARG A 163 3.27 -6.61 9.29
CA ARG A 163 2.66 -7.90 9.62
C ARG A 163 2.08 -8.60 8.38
N GLY A 164 2.34 -9.90 8.26
CA GLY A 164 1.92 -10.72 7.11
C GLY A 164 2.64 -10.41 5.80
N ASN A 165 3.73 -9.64 5.81
CA ASN A 165 4.51 -9.30 4.63
C ASN A 165 6.00 -9.59 4.84
N GLY A 166 6.72 -9.85 3.75
CA GLY A 166 8.16 -10.05 3.78
C GLY A 166 8.57 -11.17 4.75
N ARG A 167 9.40 -10.82 5.74
CA ARG A 167 9.87 -11.75 6.79
C ARG A 167 9.04 -11.66 8.08
N SER A 168 7.96 -10.88 8.10
CA SER A 168 7.08 -10.76 9.26
C SER A 168 5.99 -11.84 9.23
N SER A 169 5.72 -12.47 10.38
CA SER A 169 4.63 -13.42 10.52
C SER A 169 3.26 -12.72 10.64
N GLY A 170 2.21 -13.51 10.86
CA GLY A 170 0.83 -13.03 11.02
C GLY A 170 0.09 -12.87 9.70
N ASP A 171 -1.12 -12.35 9.76
CA ASP A 171 -1.99 -12.15 8.59
C ASP A 171 -2.34 -10.67 8.43
N PHE A 172 -2.03 -10.11 7.27
CA PHE A 172 -2.34 -8.73 6.89
C PHE A 172 -3.87 -8.50 6.81
N ASN A 173 -4.67 -9.51 6.51
CA ASN A 173 -6.12 -9.35 6.34
C ASN A 173 -6.88 -9.22 7.67
N THR A 174 -6.22 -9.49 8.81
CA THR A 174 -6.81 -9.39 10.16
C THR A 174 -6.36 -8.14 10.93
N LEU A 175 -5.85 -7.14 10.19
CA LEU A 175 -5.27 -5.92 10.75
C LEU A 175 -6.31 -4.96 11.30
N THR A 176 -5.96 -4.37 12.44
CA THR A 176 -6.59 -3.16 12.97
C THR A 176 -5.53 -2.09 13.10
N ARG A 177 -5.95 -0.81 13.13
CA ARG A 177 -5.04 0.31 13.36
C ARG A 177 -4.31 0.19 14.70
N ASP A 178 -4.96 -0.37 15.71
CA ASP A 178 -4.34 -0.64 17.01
C ASP A 178 -3.22 -1.66 16.91
N LYS A 179 -3.42 -2.79 16.24
CA LYS A 179 -2.36 -3.78 16.00
C LYS A 179 -1.16 -3.19 15.27
N LEU A 180 -1.42 -2.32 14.28
CA LEU A 180 -0.35 -1.63 13.55
C LEU A 180 0.41 -0.62 14.42
N ALA A 181 -0.30 0.10 15.31
CA ALA A 181 0.33 0.98 16.29
C ALA A 181 1.16 0.18 17.31
N ASP A 182 0.68 -0.98 17.75
CA ASP A 182 1.39 -1.85 18.68
C ASP A 182 2.66 -2.46 18.04
N ASP A 183 2.61 -2.79 16.75
CA ASP A 183 3.79 -3.21 15.98
C ASP A 183 4.83 -2.09 15.84
N ALA A 184 4.39 -0.86 15.55
CA ALA A 184 5.27 0.31 15.52
C ALA A 184 5.89 0.59 16.90
N HIS A 185 5.10 0.45 17.98
CA HIS A 185 5.60 0.61 19.35
C HIS A 185 6.59 -0.49 19.73
N ALA A 186 6.36 -1.74 19.31
CA ALA A 186 7.31 -2.83 19.49
C ALA A 186 8.66 -2.55 18.81
N ALA A 187 8.66 -1.99 17.61
CA ALA A 187 9.88 -1.55 16.94
C ALA A 187 10.63 -0.44 17.72
N VAL A 188 9.92 0.52 18.31
CA VAL A 188 10.50 1.53 19.22
C VAL A 188 11.13 0.87 20.45
N ARG A 189 10.42 -0.05 21.11
CA ARG A 189 10.92 -0.77 22.29
C ARG A 189 12.15 -1.61 21.96
N ALA A 190 12.19 -2.25 20.80
CA ALA A 190 13.35 -3.02 20.34
C ALA A 190 14.60 -2.14 20.18
N LEU A 191 14.46 -0.91 19.68
CA LEU A 191 15.57 0.05 19.66
C LEU A 191 15.99 0.47 21.06
N ARG A 192 15.03 0.86 21.90
CA ARG A 192 15.31 1.32 23.28
C ARG A 192 16.01 0.26 24.11
N ALA A 193 15.60 -1.01 23.99
CA ALA A 193 16.18 -2.13 24.73
C ALA A 193 17.68 -2.33 24.47
N ARG A 194 18.20 -1.86 23.33
CA ARG A 194 19.64 -1.93 23.02
C ARG A 194 20.48 -0.93 23.83
N GLY A 195 19.89 0.11 24.43
CA GLY A 195 20.60 1.10 25.26
C GLY A 195 21.66 1.96 24.54
N GLN A 196 21.92 1.72 23.26
CA GLN A 196 23.00 2.35 22.50
C GLN A 196 22.60 3.65 21.78
N PHE A 197 21.32 4.05 21.83
CA PHE A 197 20.83 5.25 21.15
C PHE A 197 20.70 6.43 22.11
N SER A 198 20.87 7.65 21.60
CA SER A 198 20.67 8.89 22.39
C SER A 198 19.21 9.32 22.43
N LYS A 199 18.47 9.11 21.34
CA LYS A 199 17.04 9.40 21.21
C LYS A 199 16.42 8.42 20.22
N VAL A 200 15.14 8.07 20.42
CA VAL A 200 14.37 7.26 19.48
C VAL A 200 13.15 8.05 19.03
N GLY A 201 12.93 8.15 17.73
CA GLY A 201 11.77 8.80 17.12
C GLY A 201 11.09 7.92 16.07
N LEU A 202 10.00 8.42 15.51
CA LEU A 202 9.23 7.77 14.46
C LEU A 202 9.17 8.68 13.24
N ILE A 203 9.31 8.10 12.05
CA ILE A 203 9.00 8.76 10.78
C ILE A 203 7.87 7.96 10.14
N GLY A 204 6.68 8.54 10.11
CA GLY A 204 5.49 7.90 9.57
C GLY A 204 5.17 8.40 8.17
N LEU A 205 4.84 7.50 7.25
CA LEU A 205 4.32 7.83 5.91
C LEU A 205 2.81 7.66 5.87
N SER A 206 2.05 8.65 5.39
CA SER A 206 0.59 8.54 5.20
C SER A 206 -0.11 8.01 6.47
N GLU A 207 -0.76 6.85 6.42
CA GLU A 207 -1.33 6.16 7.59
C GLU A 207 -0.32 6.03 8.75
N GLY A 208 0.94 5.72 8.44
CA GLY A 208 2.03 5.62 9.40
C GLY A 208 2.27 6.89 10.21
N SER A 209 1.91 8.08 9.70
CA SER A 209 1.98 9.33 10.46
C SER A 209 0.99 9.31 11.63
N SER A 210 -0.25 8.89 11.37
CA SER A 210 -1.29 8.79 12.40
C SER A 210 -0.96 7.69 13.42
N LEU A 211 -0.43 6.54 12.96
CA LEU A 211 0.04 5.48 13.85
C LEU A 211 1.19 5.97 14.74
N SER A 212 2.15 6.70 14.16
CA SER A 212 3.28 7.25 14.91
C SER A 212 2.83 8.25 15.98
N ALA A 213 1.85 9.09 15.68
CA ALA A 213 1.24 10.00 16.64
C ALA A 213 0.52 9.23 17.76
N THR A 214 -0.22 8.17 17.44
CA THR A 214 -0.86 7.30 18.43
C THR A 214 0.18 6.66 19.36
N VAL A 215 1.28 6.13 18.83
CA VAL A 215 2.37 5.55 19.65
C VAL A 215 3.00 6.61 20.56
N ALA A 216 3.28 7.81 20.02
CA ALA A 216 3.86 8.90 20.81
C ALA A 216 2.91 9.35 21.95
N ALA A 217 1.61 9.39 21.70
CA ALA A 217 0.60 9.72 22.71
C ALA A 217 0.47 8.63 23.80
N ARG A 218 0.56 7.34 23.41
CA ARG A 218 0.51 6.20 24.35
C ARG A 218 1.78 6.08 25.20
N ALA A 219 2.95 6.43 24.63
CA ALA A 219 4.25 6.24 25.26
C ALA A 219 5.17 7.49 25.15
N PRO A 220 4.78 8.64 25.73
CA PRO A 220 5.49 9.92 25.54
C PRO A 220 6.91 9.96 26.14
N ARG A 221 7.24 9.04 27.04
CA ARG A 221 8.60 8.87 27.58
C ARG A 221 9.49 7.99 26.70
N GLU A 222 8.88 7.21 25.80
CA GLU A 222 9.58 6.28 24.92
C GLU A 222 9.91 6.91 23.56
N VAL A 223 9.00 7.72 23.03
CA VAL A 223 9.13 8.39 21.74
C VAL A 223 9.57 9.84 21.93
N GLY A 224 10.75 10.19 21.41
CA GLY A 224 11.33 11.52 21.56
C GLY A 224 10.87 12.55 20.53
N PHE A 225 10.33 12.11 19.39
CA PHE A 225 9.73 12.96 18.34
C PHE A 225 9.01 12.09 17.29
N VAL A 226 8.13 12.73 16.51
CA VAL A 226 7.47 12.16 15.33
C VAL A 226 7.69 13.09 14.13
N VAL A 227 8.03 12.52 12.99
CA VAL A 227 8.03 13.20 11.68
C VAL A 227 6.86 12.65 10.88
N SER A 228 5.96 13.54 10.45
CA SER A 228 4.81 13.21 9.61
C SER A 228 5.18 13.44 8.14
N MET A 229 5.19 12.39 7.32
CA MET A 229 5.43 12.45 5.88
C MET A 229 4.14 12.12 5.13
N ALA A 230 3.62 13.06 4.35
CA ALA A 230 2.33 12.92 3.67
C ALA A 230 1.19 12.45 4.61
N GLY A 231 1.28 12.82 5.89
CA GLY A 231 0.34 12.39 6.92
C GLY A 231 -0.97 13.16 6.88
N VAL A 232 -2.03 12.50 7.31
CA VAL A 232 -3.38 13.08 7.38
C VAL A 232 -3.59 13.73 8.75
N GLY A 233 -3.90 15.03 8.74
CA GLY A 233 -4.27 15.79 9.95
C GLY A 233 -5.79 15.94 10.16
N LEU A 234 -6.60 15.34 9.30
CA LEU A 234 -8.06 15.43 9.31
C LEU A 234 -8.71 14.13 9.82
N PRO A 235 -9.92 14.19 10.40
CA PRO A 235 -10.75 13.01 10.62
C PRO A 235 -10.91 12.17 9.34
N GLY A 236 -10.91 10.85 9.47
CA GLY A 236 -10.84 9.93 8.31
C GLY A 236 -11.87 10.21 7.23
N LEU A 237 -13.15 10.40 7.60
CA LEU A 237 -14.20 10.75 6.64
C LEU A 237 -13.90 12.08 5.93
N GLN A 238 -13.49 13.12 6.66
CA GLN A 238 -13.16 14.40 6.04
C GLN A 238 -11.98 14.30 5.08
N ASN A 239 -10.99 13.47 5.42
CA ASN A 239 -9.86 13.21 4.53
C ASN A 239 -10.30 12.47 3.26
N MET A 240 -11.14 11.45 3.37
CA MET A 240 -11.66 10.71 2.21
C MET A 240 -12.45 11.64 1.29
N LEU A 241 -13.41 12.40 1.83
CA LEU A 241 -14.19 13.33 1.03
C LEU A 241 -13.31 14.42 0.37
N LEU A 242 -12.27 14.88 1.08
CA LEU A 242 -11.30 15.82 0.50
C LEU A 242 -10.51 15.18 -0.65
N GLN A 243 -10.06 13.94 -0.49
CA GLN A 243 -9.34 13.18 -1.53
C GLN A 243 -10.23 12.97 -2.75
N ASP A 244 -11.44 12.45 -2.56
CA ASP A 244 -12.41 12.20 -3.63
C ASP A 244 -12.69 13.47 -4.44
N ARG A 245 -12.83 14.62 -3.74
CA ARG A 245 -13.02 15.92 -4.38
C ARG A 245 -11.84 16.34 -5.26
N ILE A 246 -10.63 16.20 -4.74
CA ILE A 246 -9.41 16.60 -5.44
C ILE A 246 -9.18 15.68 -6.65
N GLU A 247 -9.29 14.37 -6.44
CA GLU A 247 -9.14 13.36 -7.50
C GLU A 247 -10.16 13.56 -8.61
N SER A 248 -11.42 13.85 -8.26
CA SER A 248 -12.46 14.16 -9.26
C SER A 248 -12.13 15.40 -10.07
N ARG A 249 -11.63 16.47 -9.44
CA ARG A 249 -11.23 17.70 -10.14
C ARG A 249 -10.02 17.46 -11.05
N ASP A 250 -9.04 16.70 -10.59
CA ASP A 250 -7.85 16.36 -11.38
C ASP A 250 -8.21 15.46 -12.58
N ALA A 251 -9.27 14.65 -12.46
CA ALA A 251 -9.87 13.89 -13.55
C ALA A 251 -10.75 14.74 -14.50
N GLY A 252 -10.87 16.05 -14.27
CA GLY A 252 -11.59 16.99 -15.14
C GLY A 252 -13.07 17.21 -14.78
N ALA A 253 -13.53 16.74 -13.62
CA ALA A 253 -14.90 16.98 -13.16
C ALA A 253 -15.17 18.47 -12.92
N THR A 254 -16.40 18.90 -13.21
CA THR A 254 -16.90 20.23 -12.84
C THR A 254 -16.95 20.39 -11.32
N PRO A 255 -17.01 21.64 -10.80
CA PRO A 255 -17.16 21.87 -9.36
C PRO A 255 -18.35 21.14 -8.74
N GLU A 256 -19.51 21.09 -9.42
CA GLU A 256 -20.71 20.41 -8.94
C GLU A 256 -20.54 18.87 -8.90
N GLU A 257 -19.89 18.29 -9.90
CA GLU A 257 -19.58 16.86 -9.94
C GLU A 257 -18.58 16.46 -8.85
N ALA A 258 -17.54 17.26 -8.64
CA ALA A 258 -16.56 17.04 -7.58
C ALA A 258 -17.19 17.20 -6.19
N GLU A 259 -18.12 18.14 -6.01
CA GLU A 259 -18.84 18.33 -4.76
C GLU A 259 -19.78 17.15 -4.46
N ARG A 260 -20.48 16.64 -5.50
CA ARG A 260 -21.29 15.42 -5.40
C ARG A 260 -20.44 14.18 -5.07
N ALA A 261 -19.26 14.04 -5.66
CA ALA A 261 -18.33 12.95 -5.35
C ALA A 261 -17.81 13.01 -3.90
N SER A 262 -17.70 14.22 -3.35
CA SER A 262 -17.22 14.48 -1.98
C SER A 262 -18.32 14.61 -0.92
N SER A 263 -19.54 14.17 -1.24
CA SER A 263 -20.67 14.19 -0.30
C SER A 263 -20.84 12.81 0.33
N PRO A 264 -20.94 12.71 1.68
CA PRO A 264 -21.24 11.43 2.30
C PRO A 264 -22.59 10.93 1.77
N MET A 265 -22.64 9.73 1.19
CA MET A 265 -23.92 9.14 0.81
C MET A 265 -24.84 9.15 2.03
N PRO A 266 -26.11 9.59 1.91
CA PRO A 266 -27.05 9.38 2.99
C PRO A 266 -27.06 7.88 3.31
N PRO A 267 -27.17 7.49 4.60
CA PRO A 267 -27.33 6.09 4.94
C PRO A 267 -28.44 5.53 4.07
N ALA A 268 -28.25 4.34 3.49
CA ALA A 268 -29.25 3.69 2.67
C ALA A 268 -30.54 3.65 3.48
N THR A 269 -31.44 4.61 3.22
CA THR A 269 -32.77 4.60 3.80
C THR A 269 -33.36 3.31 3.27
N THR A 270 -33.64 2.39 4.17
CA THR A 270 -34.53 1.28 3.91
C THR A 270 -35.69 1.85 3.12
N ALA A 271 -35.82 1.45 1.86
CA ALA A 271 -36.99 1.77 1.06
C ALA A 271 -38.16 1.10 1.78
N SER A 272 -38.78 1.85 2.70
CA SER A 272 -40.04 1.51 3.31
C SER A 272 -41.03 1.42 2.16
N SER A 273 -41.48 0.20 1.91
CA SER A 273 -42.61 -0.09 1.04
C SER A 273 -43.84 0.62 1.59
N SER A 274 -44.06 1.87 1.19
CA SER A 274 -45.35 2.53 1.35
C SER A 274 -46.04 2.57 -0.01
N THR A 275 -46.60 1.43 -0.40
CA THR A 275 -47.65 1.37 -1.41
C THR A 275 -48.83 2.16 -0.87
N LYS A 276 -49.05 3.38 -1.38
CA LYS A 276 -50.36 4.05 -1.26
C LYS A 276 -51.27 3.47 -2.35
N PRO A 277 -52.49 3.02 -2.02
CA PRO A 277 -53.40 2.45 -3.01
C PRO A 277 -53.98 3.55 -3.89
N MET A 278 -54.02 3.32 -5.21
CA MET A 278 -54.88 4.08 -6.12
C MET A 278 -56.31 3.50 -6.09
N PRO A 279 -57.34 4.34 -6.17
CA PRO A 279 -58.73 3.91 -6.01
C PRO A 279 -59.28 3.21 -7.25
N MET A 280 -60.04 2.12 -7.04
CA MET A 280 -60.90 1.52 -8.05
C MET A 280 -62.04 2.48 -8.43
N ARG A 281 -62.25 2.67 -9.74
CA ARG A 281 -63.60 2.90 -10.31
C ARG A 281 -63.75 2.07 -11.58
N ALA A 282 -64.69 1.13 -11.51
CA ALA A 282 -65.17 0.35 -12.64
C ALA A 282 -66.02 1.23 -13.57
N TRP A 283 -66.05 0.89 -14.86
CA TRP A 283 -67.24 1.06 -15.70
C TRP A 283 -67.33 -0.09 -16.70
N ARG A 284 -68.54 -0.64 -16.83
CA ARG A 284 -68.93 -1.74 -17.72
C ARG A 284 -69.46 -1.17 -19.05
N SER A 285 -69.20 -1.89 -20.14
CA SER A 285 -70.21 -2.63 -20.92
C SER A 285 -69.51 -3.79 -21.59
#